data_AF-A0A0D2WWF0-F1
#
_entry.id   AF-A0A0D2WWF0-F1
#
_cell.length_a   1.000
_cell.length_b   1.000
_cell.length_c   1.000
_cell.angle_alpha   90.00
_cell.angle_beta   90.00
_cell.angle_gamma   90.00
#
_symmetry.space_group_name_H-M   'P 1'
#
loop_
_entity.id
_entity.type
_entity.pdbx_description
1 polymer ?
#
loop_
_entity_poly.entity_id
_entity_poly.type
_entity_poly.pdbx_seq_one_letter_code
_entity_poly.pdbx_strand_id
1 'polypeptide(L)'
;MLSYQNMTERQRELYDKVKNARDYLEVRCVEIGDTEAQIIAEALKVNTTATSLDLSENQIGDAGALAIAEALKVNKTLFWLSLNENQIGEAGAQAIAEALKVNTRLAYLDLGLNQIGVAGAQIIAEALKVNKTLSSLSLIDNQIGGAGAQAIADTLKVNETVTSLHLQENQIGDVGAHAIAEALKVNKTLSWLDLDINEIGDVGAHAIAEALKANTAVTALHLEENQIGSTGAQEIAEALKVNTRLAFLDVHLNCIGNAGLQAFDEARHVNRILKTLLIDKQINPLAFSFFPRMSTAEDLHNVFHLLTSEPAVEDQSAALPALPTEIAELIMDKAHYWQGVQHTKREWFHVDTPDRVLKVIVPQGNSIRVKAIQVFRDWRKRPDNTGDCVFDLTVQDEQGDVQYEWAVHPTVVDSNLELVIILPANHPVIRQMREGWQVQVRASKSAQDVQFESLYVGYV
;
A
#
# COMPACT_ATOMS: atom_id res chain seq x y z
N MET A 1 -32.68 -9.69 16.74
CA MET A 1 -32.88 -10.68 15.65
C MET A 1 -34.00 -10.16 14.77
N LEU A 2 -33.71 -9.80 13.52
CA LEU A 2 -34.74 -9.45 12.53
C LEU A 2 -35.52 -10.73 12.20
N SER A 3 -36.83 -10.76 12.45
CA SER A 3 -37.66 -11.89 12.05
C SER A 3 -37.85 -11.86 10.53
N TYR A 4 -37.87 -13.02 9.87
CA TYR A 4 -38.09 -13.15 8.41
C TYR A 4 -39.37 -12.42 7.93
N GLN A 5 -40.37 -12.32 8.82
CA GLN A 5 -41.62 -11.60 8.58
C GLN A 5 -41.46 -10.08 8.50
N ASN A 6 -40.43 -9.51 9.13
CA ASN A 6 -40.14 -8.07 9.14
C ASN A 6 -39.18 -7.63 8.02
N MET A 7 -38.71 -8.56 7.18
CA MET A 7 -37.82 -8.27 6.06
C MET A 7 -38.60 -7.66 4.87
N THR A 8 -37.93 -6.84 4.08
CA THR A 8 -38.45 -6.46 2.74
C THR A 8 -38.40 -7.65 1.79
N GLU A 9 -39.05 -7.55 0.63
CA GLU A 9 -38.98 -8.61 -0.38
C GLU A 9 -37.54 -8.85 -0.86
N ARG A 10 -36.80 -7.79 -1.18
CA ARG A 10 -35.36 -7.85 -1.51
C ARG A 10 -34.54 -8.55 -0.43
N GLN A 11 -34.80 -8.25 0.84
CA GLN A 11 -34.09 -8.88 1.96
C GLN A 11 -34.42 -10.37 2.08
N ARG A 12 -35.68 -10.76 1.87
CA ARG A 12 -36.06 -12.19 1.84
C ARG A 12 -35.41 -12.94 0.70
N GLU A 13 -35.39 -12.35 -0.50
CA GLU A 13 -34.70 -12.92 -1.66
C GLU A 13 -33.21 -13.11 -1.38
N LEU A 14 -32.56 -12.11 -0.79
CA LEU A 14 -31.15 -12.20 -0.41
C LEU A 14 -30.92 -13.28 0.64
N TYR A 15 -31.76 -13.33 1.68
CA TYR A 15 -31.70 -14.36 2.71
C TYR A 15 -31.83 -15.77 2.11
N ASP A 16 -32.84 -15.99 1.27
CA ASP A 16 -33.08 -17.30 0.66
C ASP A 16 -32.00 -17.68 -0.35
N LYS A 17 -31.46 -16.70 -1.09
CA LYS A 17 -30.29 -16.90 -1.97
C LYS A 17 -29.10 -17.41 -1.17
N VAL A 18 -28.76 -16.74 -0.07
CA VAL A 18 -27.62 -17.13 0.78
C VAL A 18 -27.89 -18.44 1.49
N LYS A 19 -29.07 -18.64 2.06
CA LYS A 19 -29.42 -19.84 2.83
C LYS A 19 -29.36 -21.12 1.99
N ASN A 20 -29.78 -21.04 0.72
CA ASN A 20 -29.85 -22.21 -0.17
C ASN A 20 -28.62 -22.37 -1.07
N ALA A 21 -27.66 -21.45 -1.01
CA ALA A 21 -26.44 -21.50 -1.80
C ALA A 21 -25.61 -22.76 -1.51
N ARG A 22 -24.98 -23.28 -2.56
CA ARG A 22 -24.10 -24.45 -2.51
C ARG A 22 -22.76 -24.09 -3.13
N ASP A 23 -21.70 -24.63 -2.56
CA ASP A 23 -20.33 -24.40 -3.03
C ASP A 23 -19.98 -22.91 -3.05
N TYR A 24 -20.10 -22.25 -4.21
CA TYR A 24 -19.73 -20.86 -4.42
C TYR A 24 -20.95 -19.94 -4.53
N LEU A 25 -20.94 -18.84 -3.79
CA LEU A 25 -21.92 -17.76 -3.88
C LEU A 25 -21.22 -16.42 -4.09
N GLU A 26 -21.66 -15.68 -5.11
CA GLU A 26 -21.21 -14.33 -5.39
C GLU A 26 -22.35 -13.31 -5.19
N VAL A 27 -22.03 -12.27 -4.42
CA VAL A 27 -22.88 -11.11 -4.12
C VAL A 27 -22.03 -9.84 -4.21
N ARG A 28 -21.30 -9.67 -5.32
CA ARG A 28 -20.40 -8.54 -5.60
C ARG A 28 -21.10 -7.40 -6.33
N CYS A 29 -20.72 -6.15 -6.08
CA CYS A 29 -21.19 -4.96 -6.81
C CYS A 29 -22.73 -4.82 -6.86
N VAL A 30 -23.42 -5.10 -5.74
CA VAL A 30 -24.89 -4.97 -5.64
C VAL A 30 -25.36 -4.04 -4.52
N GLU A 31 -24.46 -3.15 -4.07
CA GLU A 31 -24.73 -2.15 -3.04
C GLU A 31 -25.22 -2.78 -1.71
N ILE A 32 -24.58 -3.88 -1.28
CA ILE A 32 -24.84 -4.46 0.04
C ILE A 32 -24.26 -3.51 1.10
N GLY A 33 -25.13 -2.91 1.91
CA GLY A 33 -24.73 -2.18 3.11
C GLY A 33 -24.78 -3.05 4.36
N ASP A 34 -24.57 -2.44 5.53
CA ASP A 34 -24.59 -3.14 6.83
C ASP A 34 -25.92 -3.86 7.12
N THR A 35 -27.04 -3.31 6.65
CA THR A 35 -28.36 -3.92 6.86
C THR A 35 -28.48 -5.23 6.08
N GLU A 36 -28.10 -5.24 4.81
CA GLU A 36 -28.09 -6.43 3.98
C GLU A 36 -27.04 -7.45 4.45
N ALA A 37 -25.87 -6.99 4.91
CA ALA A 37 -24.85 -7.85 5.52
C ALA A 37 -25.39 -8.59 6.76
N GLN A 38 -26.22 -7.95 7.58
CA GLN A 38 -26.90 -8.63 8.69
C GLN A 38 -27.85 -9.74 8.21
N ILE A 39 -28.56 -9.53 7.10
CA ILE A 39 -29.44 -10.55 6.51
C ILE A 39 -28.61 -11.74 5.98
N ILE A 40 -27.52 -11.45 5.28
CA ILE A 40 -26.56 -12.46 4.79
C ILE A 40 -26.00 -13.25 5.98
N ALA A 41 -25.62 -12.58 7.06
CA ALA A 41 -25.12 -13.22 8.28
C ALA A 41 -26.14 -14.18 8.90
N GLU A 42 -27.40 -13.77 9.03
CA GLU A 42 -28.45 -14.66 9.56
C GLU A 42 -28.70 -15.88 8.66
N ALA A 43 -28.60 -15.72 7.35
CA ALA A 43 -28.67 -16.85 6.41
C ALA A 43 -27.45 -17.77 6.51
N LEU A 44 -26.25 -17.21 6.68
CA LEU A 44 -25.00 -17.96 6.83
C LEU A 44 -24.97 -18.82 8.10
N LYS A 45 -25.63 -18.38 9.18
CA LYS A 45 -25.74 -19.17 10.42
C LYS A 45 -26.43 -20.52 10.22
N VAL A 46 -27.34 -20.62 9.23
CA VAL A 46 -28.11 -21.84 8.93
C VAL A 46 -27.69 -22.52 7.63
N ASN A 47 -26.92 -21.84 6.77
CA ASN A 47 -26.36 -22.44 5.57
C ASN A 47 -25.29 -23.48 5.96
N THR A 48 -25.42 -24.69 5.43
CA THR A 48 -24.52 -25.83 5.67
C THR A 48 -23.92 -26.42 4.38
N THR A 49 -24.03 -25.70 3.27
CA THR A 49 -23.64 -26.18 1.93
C THR A 49 -22.74 -25.23 1.16
N ALA A 50 -22.76 -23.93 1.48
CA ALA A 50 -21.84 -22.96 0.92
C ALA A 50 -20.45 -23.13 1.55
N THR A 51 -19.44 -23.18 0.69
CA THR A 51 -18.02 -23.27 1.04
C THR A 51 -17.27 -22.00 0.71
N SER A 52 -17.77 -21.20 -0.22
CA SER A 52 -17.13 -19.97 -0.69
C SER A 52 -18.17 -18.86 -0.83
N LEU A 53 -17.86 -17.69 -0.28
CA LEU A 53 -18.71 -16.52 -0.35
C LEU A 53 -17.90 -15.29 -0.76
N ASP A 54 -18.30 -14.66 -1.86
CA ASP A 54 -17.74 -13.40 -2.32
C ASP A 54 -18.72 -12.25 -2.02
N LEU A 55 -18.32 -11.34 -1.13
CA LEU A 55 -19.01 -10.10 -0.79
C LEU A 55 -18.18 -8.86 -1.18
N SER A 56 -17.23 -9.02 -2.11
CA SER A 56 -16.37 -7.92 -2.53
C SER A 56 -17.14 -6.79 -3.22
N GLU A 57 -16.53 -5.60 -3.32
CA GLU A 57 -17.09 -4.41 -3.99
C GLU A 57 -18.50 -4.06 -3.51
N ASN A 58 -18.64 -3.88 -2.20
CA ASN A 58 -19.90 -3.49 -1.56
C ASN A 58 -19.66 -2.34 -0.58
N GLN A 59 -20.67 -2.00 0.23
CA GLN A 59 -20.64 -0.90 1.19
C GLN A 59 -20.75 -1.45 2.62
N ILE A 60 -20.15 -2.61 2.88
CA ILE A 60 -20.15 -3.25 4.19
C ILE A 60 -19.18 -2.49 5.10
N GLY A 61 -19.72 -1.85 6.12
CA GLY A 61 -18.97 -1.20 7.18
C GLY A 61 -18.73 -2.11 8.38
N ASP A 62 -18.30 -1.51 9.49
CA ASP A 62 -17.98 -2.24 10.72
C ASP A 62 -19.17 -3.01 11.30
N ALA A 63 -20.40 -2.49 11.18
CA ALA A 63 -21.57 -3.17 11.73
C ALA A 63 -21.97 -4.40 10.90
N GLY A 64 -21.81 -4.34 9.58
CA GLY A 64 -21.99 -5.49 8.69
C GLY A 64 -20.91 -6.53 8.88
N ALA A 65 -19.64 -6.11 8.99
CA ALA A 65 -18.52 -6.99 9.31
C ALA A 65 -18.71 -7.72 10.65
N LEU A 66 -19.20 -7.01 11.68
CA LEU A 66 -19.57 -7.61 12.96
C LEU A 66 -20.64 -8.70 12.81
N ALA A 67 -21.68 -8.46 12.03
CA ALA A 67 -22.73 -9.44 11.80
C ALA A 67 -22.17 -10.70 11.11
N ILE A 68 -21.34 -10.51 10.08
CA ILE A 68 -20.68 -11.60 9.36
C ILE A 68 -19.75 -12.37 10.31
N ALA A 69 -18.98 -11.68 11.15
CA ALA A 69 -18.13 -12.30 12.16
C ALA A 69 -18.92 -13.18 13.14
N GLU A 70 -20.09 -12.72 13.61
CA GLU A 70 -20.97 -13.53 14.45
C GLU A 70 -21.49 -14.77 13.72
N ALA A 71 -21.75 -14.69 12.41
CA ALA A 71 -22.09 -15.86 11.61
C ALA A 71 -20.91 -16.82 11.46
N LEU A 72 -19.68 -16.31 11.26
CA LEU A 72 -18.46 -17.13 11.17
C LEU A 72 -18.18 -17.92 12.44
N LYS A 73 -18.51 -17.42 13.63
CA LYS A 73 -18.33 -18.17 14.89
C LYS A 73 -19.08 -19.50 14.89
N VAL A 74 -20.26 -19.53 14.28
CA VAL A 74 -21.15 -20.72 14.25
C VAL A 74 -21.08 -21.50 12.95
N ASN A 75 -20.84 -20.84 11.81
CA ASN A 75 -20.77 -21.51 10.51
C ASN A 75 -19.55 -22.44 10.44
N LYS A 76 -19.78 -23.70 10.07
CA LYS A 76 -18.74 -24.76 10.03
C LYS A 76 -18.43 -25.24 8.61
N THR A 77 -18.95 -24.57 7.58
CA THR A 77 -18.80 -25.01 6.18
C THR A 77 -17.99 -24.03 5.35
N LEU A 78 -18.14 -22.73 5.61
CA LEU A 78 -17.48 -21.66 4.88
C LEU A 78 -15.97 -21.73 5.07
N PHE A 79 -15.29 -21.91 3.95
CA PHE A 79 -13.86 -22.16 3.81
C PHE A 79 -13.14 -20.97 3.18
N TRP A 80 -13.81 -20.25 2.29
CA TRP A 80 -13.32 -19.05 1.62
C TRP A 80 -14.31 -17.90 1.78
N LEU A 81 -13.82 -16.73 2.17
CA LEU A 81 -14.59 -15.50 2.31
C LEU A 81 -13.79 -14.33 1.71
N SER A 82 -14.40 -13.59 0.79
CA SER A 82 -13.91 -12.27 0.38
C SER A 82 -14.84 -11.17 0.87
N LEU A 83 -14.22 -10.17 1.51
CA LEU A 83 -14.76 -8.89 1.94
C LEU A 83 -13.95 -7.74 1.32
N ASN A 84 -13.21 -8.02 0.24
CA ASN A 84 -12.38 -7.04 -0.44
C ASN A 84 -13.19 -5.83 -0.93
N GLU A 85 -12.60 -4.63 -0.93
CA GLU A 85 -13.25 -3.41 -1.45
C GLU A 85 -14.60 -3.13 -0.76
N ASN A 86 -14.51 -2.88 0.54
CA ASN A 86 -15.62 -2.52 1.42
C ASN A 86 -15.19 -1.34 2.35
N GLN A 87 -15.97 -1.05 3.39
CA GLN A 87 -15.74 0.07 4.31
C GLN A 87 -15.41 -0.43 5.73
N ILE A 88 -14.70 -1.56 5.82
CA ILE A 88 -14.36 -2.20 7.09
C ILE A 88 -13.19 -1.46 7.73
N GLY A 89 -13.42 -0.89 8.90
CA GLY A 89 -12.42 -0.23 9.71
C GLY A 89 -11.84 -1.12 10.81
N GLU A 90 -11.18 -0.50 11.78
CA GLU A 90 -10.62 -1.16 12.95
C GLU A 90 -11.66 -2.00 13.72
N ALA A 91 -12.88 -1.48 13.92
CA ALA A 91 -13.89 -2.16 14.72
C ALA A 91 -14.45 -3.42 14.01
N GLY A 92 -14.61 -3.37 12.70
CA GLY A 92 -14.96 -4.54 11.89
C GLY A 92 -13.83 -5.57 11.86
N ALA A 93 -12.57 -5.13 11.71
CA ALA A 93 -11.41 -6.00 11.82
C ALA A 93 -11.33 -6.70 13.19
N GLN A 94 -11.63 -5.99 14.27
CA GLN A 94 -11.71 -6.56 15.61
C GLN A 94 -12.79 -7.64 15.72
N ALA A 95 -13.97 -7.42 15.15
CA ALA A 95 -15.02 -8.43 15.14
C ALA A 95 -14.59 -9.69 14.38
N ILE A 96 -14.00 -9.52 13.20
CA ILE A 96 -13.50 -10.62 12.36
C ILE A 96 -12.39 -11.38 13.09
N ALA A 97 -11.46 -10.68 13.73
CA ALA A 97 -10.39 -11.28 14.53
C ALA A 97 -10.95 -12.14 15.67
N GLU A 98 -11.96 -11.67 16.41
CA GLU A 98 -12.63 -12.48 17.43
C GLU A 98 -13.33 -13.72 16.86
N ALA A 99 -13.89 -13.63 15.65
CA ALA A 99 -14.42 -14.80 14.96
C ALA A 99 -13.33 -15.79 14.56
N LEU A 100 -12.17 -15.32 14.06
CA LEU A 100 -11.03 -16.16 13.69
C LEU A 100 -10.48 -16.95 14.88
N LYS A 101 -10.50 -16.40 16.10
CA LYS A 101 -10.03 -17.11 17.30
C LYS A 101 -10.82 -18.40 17.59
N VAL A 102 -12.08 -18.48 17.15
CA VAL A 102 -12.97 -19.63 17.42
C VAL A 102 -13.40 -20.40 16.16
N ASN A 103 -13.30 -19.77 14.99
CA ASN A 103 -13.61 -20.43 13.73
C ASN A 103 -12.50 -21.44 13.38
N THR A 104 -12.93 -22.63 13.00
CA THR A 104 -12.07 -23.78 12.73
C THR A 104 -12.26 -24.33 11.31
N ARG A 105 -12.81 -23.52 10.40
CA ARG A 105 -13.09 -23.92 9.02
C ARG A 105 -12.51 -22.98 7.98
N LEU A 106 -12.55 -21.68 8.24
CA LEU A 106 -12.11 -20.66 7.29
C LEU A 106 -10.60 -20.82 7.07
N ALA A 107 -10.24 -20.99 5.81
CA ALA A 107 -8.86 -21.20 5.36
C ALA A 107 -8.37 -20.04 4.49
N TYR A 108 -9.29 -19.30 3.87
CA TYR A 108 -9.00 -18.16 3.02
C TYR A 108 -9.87 -16.98 3.44
N LEU A 109 -9.21 -15.86 3.73
CA LEU A 109 -9.87 -14.61 4.08
C LEU A 109 -9.23 -13.48 3.29
N ASP A 110 -10.05 -12.78 2.54
CA ASP A 110 -9.65 -11.58 1.80
C ASP A 110 -10.32 -10.35 2.38
N LEU A 111 -9.50 -9.44 2.90
CA LEU A 111 -9.88 -8.16 3.50
C LEU A 111 -9.23 -6.99 2.76
N GLY A 112 -8.77 -7.19 1.52
CA GLY A 112 -8.12 -6.13 0.75
C GLY A 112 -8.99 -4.88 0.55
N LEU A 113 -8.40 -3.74 0.21
CA LEU A 113 -9.09 -2.50 -0.14
C LEU A 113 -10.14 -2.09 0.92
N ASN A 114 -9.71 -1.99 2.18
CA ASN A 114 -10.55 -1.60 3.33
C ASN A 114 -9.82 -0.53 4.17
N GLN A 115 -10.36 -0.11 5.31
CA GLN A 115 -9.76 0.90 6.19
C GLN A 115 -9.28 0.31 7.53
N ILE A 116 -8.70 -0.90 7.51
CA ILE A 116 -8.31 -1.64 8.73
C ILE A 116 -7.27 -0.88 9.57
N GLY A 117 -6.29 -0.26 8.92
CA GLY A 117 -5.22 0.50 9.55
C GLY A 117 -4.30 -0.32 10.44
N VAL A 118 -3.38 0.38 11.11
CA VAL A 118 -2.35 -0.21 11.98
C VAL A 118 -2.97 -1.02 13.13
N ALA A 119 -3.96 -0.46 13.83
CA ALA A 119 -4.57 -1.10 14.99
C ALA A 119 -5.35 -2.37 14.61
N GLY A 120 -6.13 -2.30 13.53
CA GLY A 120 -6.85 -3.46 13.01
C GLY A 120 -5.89 -4.59 12.59
N ALA A 121 -4.75 -4.27 11.97
CA ALA A 121 -3.73 -5.26 11.62
C ALA A 121 -3.11 -5.94 12.85
N GLN A 122 -2.83 -5.18 13.92
CA GLN A 122 -2.34 -5.73 15.19
C GLN A 122 -3.34 -6.71 15.81
N ILE A 123 -4.63 -6.37 15.77
CA ILE A 123 -5.71 -7.18 16.29
C ILE A 123 -5.87 -8.48 15.48
N ILE A 124 -5.83 -8.40 14.16
CA ILE A 124 -5.84 -9.59 13.28
C ILE A 124 -4.61 -10.45 13.56
N ALA A 125 -3.42 -9.85 13.68
CA ALA A 125 -2.20 -10.57 14.00
C ALA A 125 -2.31 -11.35 15.32
N GLU A 126 -2.91 -10.77 16.37
CA GLU A 126 -3.11 -11.48 17.63
C GLU A 126 -4.06 -12.68 17.49
N ALA A 127 -5.14 -12.55 16.72
CA ALA A 127 -6.04 -13.67 16.43
C ALA A 127 -5.34 -14.81 15.68
N LEU A 128 -4.44 -14.49 14.75
CA LEU A 128 -3.68 -15.48 13.98
C LEU A 128 -2.67 -16.28 14.83
N LYS A 129 -2.24 -15.79 16.01
CA LYS A 129 -1.39 -16.59 16.91
C LYS A 129 -2.10 -17.85 17.38
N VAL A 130 -3.42 -17.74 17.63
CA VAL A 130 -4.25 -18.83 18.14
C VAL A 130 -5.03 -19.56 17.05
N ASN A 131 -5.37 -18.89 15.94
CA ASN A 131 -6.03 -19.55 14.81
C ASN A 131 -5.09 -20.60 14.17
N LYS A 132 -5.64 -21.79 13.89
CA LYS A 132 -4.90 -22.92 13.31
C LYS A 132 -5.51 -23.42 12.00
N THR A 133 -6.29 -22.60 11.31
CA THR A 133 -6.99 -23.02 10.08
C THR A 133 -6.77 -22.08 8.92
N LEU A 134 -6.56 -20.79 9.17
CA LEU A 134 -6.31 -19.81 8.14
C LEU A 134 -4.96 -20.09 7.49
N SER A 135 -5.02 -20.27 6.17
CA SER A 135 -3.89 -20.62 5.31
C SER A 135 -3.52 -19.52 4.33
N SER A 136 -4.48 -18.65 4.00
CA SER A 136 -4.30 -17.50 3.12
C SER A 136 -5.00 -16.29 3.72
N LEU A 137 -4.26 -15.19 3.83
CA LEU A 137 -4.78 -13.90 4.27
C LEU A 137 -4.37 -12.82 3.28
N SER A 138 -5.34 -12.02 2.85
CA SER A 138 -5.11 -10.79 2.09
C SER A 138 -5.51 -9.58 2.92
N LEU A 139 -4.56 -8.63 3.03
CA LEU A 139 -4.72 -7.31 3.66
C LEU A 139 -4.25 -6.22 2.68
N ILE A 140 -4.36 -6.46 1.37
CA ILE A 140 -3.98 -5.51 0.31
C ILE A 140 -4.60 -4.14 0.59
N ASP A 141 -3.87 -3.04 0.39
CA ASP A 141 -4.37 -1.66 0.56
C ASP A 141 -5.25 -1.45 1.80
N ASN A 142 -4.61 -1.51 2.97
CA ASN A 142 -5.26 -1.34 4.27
C ASN A 142 -4.51 -0.39 5.22
N GLN A 143 -3.48 0.31 4.71
CA GLN A 143 -2.71 1.29 5.48
C GLN A 143 -2.15 0.71 6.80
N ILE A 144 -1.68 -0.54 6.79
CA ILE A 144 -1.20 -1.21 8.01
C ILE A 144 0.13 -0.64 8.52
N GLY A 145 0.92 -0.03 7.63
CA GLY A 145 2.22 0.58 7.92
C GLY A 145 3.27 -0.39 8.48
N GLY A 146 4.45 0.15 8.79
CA GLY A 146 5.54 -0.62 9.38
C GLY A 146 5.19 -1.27 10.74
N ALA A 147 4.38 -0.60 11.57
CA ALA A 147 3.97 -1.12 12.87
C ALA A 147 2.96 -2.28 12.78
N GLY A 148 2.04 -2.25 11.81
CA GLY A 148 1.15 -3.38 11.53
C GLY A 148 1.93 -4.56 10.96
N ALA A 149 2.85 -4.31 10.03
CA ALA A 149 3.75 -5.32 9.49
C ALA A 149 4.62 -5.99 10.58
N GLN A 150 5.12 -5.23 11.56
CA GLN A 150 5.83 -5.78 12.72
C GLN A 150 4.97 -6.74 13.54
N ALA A 151 3.70 -6.40 13.79
CA ALA A 151 2.80 -7.28 14.53
C ALA A 151 2.49 -8.57 13.76
N ILE A 152 2.27 -8.47 12.45
CA ILE A 152 2.10 -9.64 11.57
C ILE A 152 3.35 -10.52 11.60
N ALA A 153 4.54 -9.91 11.51
CA ALA A 153 5.81 -10.63 11.59
C ALA A 153 5.99 -11.38 12.92
N ASP A 154 5.67 -10.75 14.05
CA ASP A 154 5.73 -11.42 15.35
C ASP A 154 4.77 -12.61 15.44
N THR A 155 3.62 -12.54 14.76
CA THR A 155 2.73 -13.68 14.63
C THR A 155 3.28 -14.77 13.72
N LEU A 156 3.91 -14.43 12.59
CA LEU A 156 4.52 -15.40 11.68
C LEU A 156 5.62 -16.24 12.35
N LYS A 157 6.26 -15.74 13.42
CA LYS A 157 7.23 -16.52 14.21
C LYS A 157 6.61 -17.73 14.92
N VAL A 158 5.30 -17.70 15.19
CA VAL A 158 4.58 -18.75 15.96
C VAL A 158 3.40 -19.38 15.20
N ASN A 159 2.89 -18.74 14.16
CA ASN A 159 1.85 -19.29 13.32
C ASN A 159 2.46 -20.30 12.33
N GLU A 160 1.85 -21.48 12.27
CA GLU A 160 2.31 -22.61 11.44
C GLU A 160 1.27 -22.99 10.37
N THR A 161 0.31 -22.11 10.08
CA THR A 161 -0.82 -22.43 9.19
C THR A 161 -0.90 -21.52 7.98
N VAL A 162 -0.51 -20.25 8.12
CA VAL A 162 -0.47 -19.30 7.01
C VAL A 162 0.65 -19.70 6.05
N THR A 163 0.25 -19.89 4.81
CA THR A 163 1.10 -20.30 3.68
C THR A 163 1.15 -19.24 2.57
N SER A 164 0.12 -18.39 2.49
CA SER A 164 0.04 -17.23 1.59
C SER A 164 -0.35 -15.97 2.35
N LEU A 165 0.41 -14.91 2.14
CA LEU A 165 0.19 -13.62 2.79
C LEU A 165 0.34 -12.49 1.76
N HIS A 166 -0.70 -11.69 1.63
CA HIS A 166 -0.78 -10.58 0.67
C HIS A 166 -0.83 -9.25 1.44
N LEU A 167 0.23 -8.45 1.33
CA LEU A 167 0.44 -7.16 2.02
C LEU A 167 0.78 -6.02 1.05
N GLN A 168 0.26 -6.08 -0.18
CA GLN A 168 0.51 -5.06 -1.18
C GLN A 168 -0.07 -3.71 -0.77
N GLU A 169 0.54 -2.62 -1.23
CA GLU A 169 -0.01 -1.25 -1.08
C GLU A 169 -0.29 -0.85 0.39
N ASN A 170 0.66 -1.12 1.29
CA ASN A 170 0.42 -1.02 2.72
C ASN A 170 1.37 -0.07 3.48
N GLN A 171 2.14 0.73 2.74
CA GLN A 171 3.09 1.70 3.31
C GLN A 171 4.10 1.01 4.25
N ILE A 172 4.51 -0.21 3.90
CA ILE A 172 5.52 -0.97 4.65
C ILE A 172 6.90 -0.44 4.24
N GLY A 173 7.53 0.30 5.15
CA GLY A 173 8.93 0.72 4.99
C GLY A 173 9.96 -0.32 5.43
N ASP A 174 11.23 0.06 5.39
CA ASP A 174 12.38 -0.80 5.75
C ASP A 174 12.25 -1.46 7.14
N VAL A 175 11.70 -0.75 8.13
CA VAL A 175 11.51 -1.28 9.49
C VAL A 175 10.52 -2.45 9.48
N GLY A 176 9.40 -2.33 8.76
CA GLY A 176 8.42 -3.41 8.62
C GLY A 176 8.96 -4.59 7.83
N ALA A 177 9.70 -4.33 6.74
CA ALA A 177 10.38 -5.36 5.97
C ALA A 177 11.42 -6.12 6.80
N HIS A 178 12.19 -5.42 7.63
CA HIS A 178 13.14 -6.03 8.56
C HIS A 178 12.44 -6.96 9.55
N ALA A 179 11.30 -6.54 10.12
CA ALA A 179 10.50 -7.37 11.01
C ALA A 179 10.06 -8.68 10.34
N ILE A 180 9.50 -8.56 9.13
CA ILE A 180 9.06 -9.70 8.32
C ILE A 180 10.25 -10.62 8.02
N ALA A 181 11.41 -10.07 7.65
CA ALA A 181 12.63 -10.83 7.42
C ALA A 181 13.08 -11.64 8.65
N GLU A 182 13.05 -11.04 9.86
CA GLU A 182 13.33 -11.76 11.10
C GLU A 182 12.35 -12.91 11.35
N ALA A 183 11.07 -12.72 11.01
CA ALA A 183 10.09 -13.79 11.08
C ALA A 183 10.36 -14.91 10.06
N LEU A 184 10.75 -14.56 8.83
CA LEU A 184 11.08 -15.53 7.78
C LEU A 184 12.27 -16.42 8.15
N LYS A 185 13.25 -15.94 8.92
CA LYS A 185 14.38 -16.78 9.37
C LYS A 185 13.90 -18.03 10.14
N VAL A 186 12.83 -17.89 10.92
CA VAL A 186 12.29 -18.98 11.75
C VAL A 186 11.04 -19.64 11.16
N ASN A 187 10.19 -18.91 10.43
CA ASN A 187 8.96 -19.44 9.87
C ASN A 187 9.26 -20.49 8.79
N LYS A 188 8.53 -21.63 8.86
CA LYS A 188 8.71 -22.77 7.94
C LYS A 188 7.48 -23.08 7.08
N THR A 189 6.45 -22.23 7.13
CA THR A 189 5.13 -22.51 6.52
C THR A 189 4.76 -21.52 5.43
N LEU A 190 5.19 -20.26 5.54
CA LEU A 190 4.92 -19.24 4.55
C LEU A 190 5.68 -19.56 3.26
N SER A 191 4.92 -19.77 2.19
CA SER A 191 5.41 -20.18 0.87
C SER A 191 5.25 -19.08 -0.18
N TRP A 192 4.28 -18.19 0.03
CA TRP A 192 3.96 -17.05 -0.82
C TRP A 192 3.89 -15.81 0.05
N LEU A 193 4.74 -14.83 -0.26
CA LEU A 193 4.74 -13.54 0.41
C LEU A 193 4.71 -12.46 -0.66
N ASP A 194 3.70 -11.62 -0.56
CA ASP A 194 3.48 -10.52 -1.49
C ASP A 194 3.62 -9.18 -0.76
N LEU A 195 4.65 -8.42 -1.15
CA LEU A 195 5.02 -7.12 -0.59
C LEU A 195 5.05 -6.04 -1.69
N ASP A 196 4.37 -6.25 -2.81
CA ASP A 196 4.35 -5.30 -3.91
C ASP A 196 3.82 -3.93 -3.49
N ILE A 197 4.23 -2.87 -4.19
CA ILE A 197 3.73 -1.51 -3.99
C ILE A 197 3.88 -1.07 -2.52
N ASN A 198 5.09 -1.16 -1.98
CA ASN A 198 5.41 -0.71 -0.61
C ASN A 198 6.60 0.28 -0.65
N GLU A 199 7.11 0.63 0.53
CA GLU A 199 8.19 1.61 0.71
C GLU A 199 9.50 0.94 1.10
N ILE A 200 9.74 -0.28 0.61
CA ILE A 200 10.93 -1.08 0.95
C ILE A 200 12.12 -0.59 0.13
N GLY A 201 13.16 -0.10 0.80
CA GLY A 201 14.42 0.33 0.23
C GLY A 201 15.54 -0.71 0.35
N ASP A 202 16.78 -0.26 0.15
CA ASP A 202 17.97 -1.10 0.24
C ASP A 202 18.15 -1.77 1.62
N VAL A 203 17.76 -1.09 2.70
CA VAL A 203 17.91 -1.63 4.07
C VAL A 203 16.94 -2.78 4.31
N GLY A 204 15.67 -2.62 3.92
CA GLY A 204 14.67 -3.69 3.99
C GLY A 204 15.03 -4.86 3.06
N ALA A 205 15.48 -4.56 1.85
CA ALA A 205 15.96 -5.57 0.89
C ALA A 205 17.15 -6.39 1.43
N HIS A 206 18.12 -5.73 2.09
CA HIS A 206 19.22 -6.42 2.75
C HIS A 206 18.72 -7.37 3.85
N ALA A 207 17.77 -6.94 4.69
CA ALA A 207 17.20 -7.80 5.72
C ALA A 207 16.50 -9.04 5.11
N ILE A 208 15.71 -8.83 4.05
CA ILE A 208 15.07 -9.91 3.28
C ILE A 208 16.11 -10.86 2.71
N ALA A 209 17.20 -10.35 2.13
CA ALA A 209 18.28 -11.17 1.60
C ALA A 209 18.92 -12.06 2.69
N GLU A 210 19.20 -11.51 3.87
CA GLU A 210 19.69 -12.29 5.01
C GLU A 210 18.71 -13.37 5.45
N ALA A 211 17.40 -13.09 5.42
CA ALA A 211 16.38 -14.08 5.70
C ALA A 211 16.33 -15.19 4.63
N LEU A 212 16.43 -14.84 3.35
CA LEU A 212 16.45 -15.79 2.24
C LEU A 212 17.65 -16.75 2.31
N LYS A 213 18.80 -16.33 2.83
CA LYS A 213 19.95 -17.23 3.03
C LYS A 213 19.64 -18.39 3.99
N ALA A 214 18.72 -18.20 4.95
CA ALA A 214 18.35 -19.19 5.97
C ALA A 214 16.96 -19.81 5.77
N ASN A 215 16.04 -19.11 5.09
CA ASN A 215 14.67 -19.55 4.90
C ASN A 215 14.58 -20.67 3.87
N THR A 216 13.77 -21.69 4.19
CA THR A 216 13.58 -22.87 3.34
C THR A 216 12.11 -23.09 2.94
N ALA A 217 11.24 -22.12 3.21
CA ALA A 217 9.79 -22.25 3.02
C ALA A 217 9.27 -21.38 1.86
N VAL A 218 9.73 -20.13 1.76
CA VAL A 218 9.28 -19.18 0.74
C VAL A 218 9.70 -19.66 -0.65
N THR A 219 8.70 -19.77 -1.52
CA THR A 219 8.85 -20.19 -2.93
C THR A 219 8.51 -19.08 -3.91
N ALA A 220 7.66 -18.13 -3.51
CA ALA A 220 7.32 -16.94 -4.26
C ALA A 220 7.45 -15.71 -3.35
N LEU A 221 8.23 -14.74 -3.82
CA LEU A 221 8.42 -13.45 -3.15
C LEU A 221 8.17 -12.35 -4.18
N HIS A 222 7.23 -11.47 -3.87
CA HIS A 222 6.90 -10.33 -4.70
C HIS A 222 7.34 -9.04 -3.99
N LEU A 223 8.13 -8.23 -4.69
CA LEU A 223 8.69 -6.95 -4.26
C LEU A 223 8.57 -5.91 -5.39
N GLU A 224 7.66 -6.11 -6.35
CA GLU A 224 7.35 -5.14 -7.41
C GLU A 224 7.02 -3.76 -6.80
N GLU A 225 7.39 -2.70 -7.51
CA GLU A 225 6.99 -1.33 -7.17
C GLU A 225 7.40 -0.86 -5.76
N ASN A 226 8.56 -1.33 -5.29
CA ASN A 226 9.20 -0.84 -4.08
C ASN A 226 10.25 0.25 -4.41
N GLN A 227 11.18 0.51 -3.49
CA GLN A 227 12.25 1.49 -3.60
C GLN A 227 13.64 0.83 -3.57
N ILE A 228 13.73 -0.45 -3.98
CA ILE A 228 14.95 -1.26 -3.88
C ILE A 228 15.98 -0.75 -4.90
N GLY A 229 17.13 -0.32 -4.40
CA GLY A 229 18.25 0.17 -5.19
C GLY A 229 19.19 -0.95 -5.64
N SER A 230 20.32 -0.54 -6.24
CA SER A 230 21.36 -1.49 -6.68
C SER A 230 21.98 -2.25 -5.51
N THR A 231 22.09 -1.63 -4.33
CA THR A 231 22.71 -2.26 -3.16
C THR A 231 21.84 -3.41 -2.64
N GLY A 232 20.54 -3.16 -2.44
CA GLY A 232 19.59 -4.17 -1.99
C GLY A 232 19.44 -5.29 -3.01
N ALA A 233 19.41 -4.95 -4.31
CA ALA A 233 19.43 -5.93 -5.39
C ALA A 233 20.65 -6.86 -5.36
N GLN A 234 21.85 -6.32 -5.12
CA GLN A 234 23.07 -7.12 -5.00
C GLN A 234 23.01 -8.10 -3.83
N GLU A 235 22.49 -7.66 -2.67
CA GLU A 235 22.32 -8.51 -1.50
C GLU A 235 21.32 -9.64 -1.77
N ILE A 236 20.17 -9.33 -2.39
CA ILE A 236 19.19 -10.34 -2.78
C ILE A 236 19.82 -11.32 -3.78
N ALA A 237 20.56 -10.84 -4.78
CA ALA A 237 21.25 -11.68 -5.75
C ALA A 237 22.28 -12.63 -5.08
N GLU A 238 23.05 -12.17 -4.10
CA GLU A 238 23.94 -13.03 -3.32
C GLU A 238 23.17 -14.07 -2.50
N ALA A 239 22.04 -13.69 -1.90
CA ALA A 239 21.17 -14.64 -1.21
C ALA A 239 20.62 -15.71 -2.16
N LEU A 240 20.25 -15.33 -3.39
CA LEU A 240 19.81 -16.28 -4.41
C LEU A 240 20.88 -17.31 -4.77
N LYS A 241 22.17 -16.98 -4.74
CA LYS A 241 23.24 -17.95 -5.05
C LYS A 241 23.26 -19.13 -4.08
N VAL A 242 22.76 -18.96 -2.85
CA VAL A 242 22.70 -20.00 -1.81
C VAL A 242 21.29 -20.50 -1.50
N ASN A 243 20.25 -19.71 -1.77
CA ASN A 243 18.87 -20.10 -1.51
C ASN A 243 18.44 -21.25 -2.45
N THR A 244 17.84 -22.28 -1.88
CA THR A 244 17.48 -23.51 -2.61
C THR A 244 15.97 -23.72 -2.78
N ARG A 245 15.15 -22.69 -2.54
CA ARG A 245 13.68 -22.83 -2.44
C ARG A 245 12.89 -21.78 -3.20
N LEU A 246 13.38 -20.56 -3.30
CA LEU A 246 12.72 -19.48 -4.02
C LEU A 246 12.71 -19.79 -5.53
N ALA A 247 11.51 -19.97 -6.07
CA ALA A 247 11.27 -20.31 -7.47
C ALA A 247 10.76 -19.11 -8.27
N PHE A 248 10.18 -18.12 -7.60
CA PHE A 248 9.66 -16.89 -8.19
C PHE A 248 10.12 -15.69 -7.37
N LEU A 249 10.72 -14.71 -8.04
CA LEU A 249 11.05 -13.42 -7.48
C LEU A 249 10.57 -12.32 -8.44
N ASP A 250 9.76 -11.41 -7.93
CA ASP A 250 9.42 -10.16 -8.60
C ASP A 250 10.09 -8.98 -7.92
N VAL A 251 10.87 -8.23 -8.69
CA VAL A 251 11.52 -6.96 -8.33
C VAL A 251 11.33 -5.93 -9.47
N HIS A 252 10.29 -6.07 -10.29
CA HIS A 252 9.91 -5.07 -11.28
C HIS A 252 9.66 -3.71 -10.63
N LEU A 253 9.72 -2.64 -11.42
CA LEU A 253 9.31 -1.29 -10.98
C LEU A 253 10.04 -0.78 -9.71
N ASN A 254 11.28 -1.22 -9.49
CA ASN A 254 12.14 -0.76 -8.39
C ASN A 254 13.16 0.27 -8.90
N CYS A 255 14.23 0.51 -8.13
CA CYS A 255 15.31 1.45 -8.40
C CYS A 255 16.63 0.73 -8.75
N ILE A 256 16.57 -0.41 -9.43
CA ILE A 256 17.75 -1.27 -9.63
C ILE A 256 18.56 -0.78 -10.84
N GLY A 257 19.76 -0.26 -10.56
CA GLY A 257 20.73 0.13 -11.58
C GLY A 257 21.53 -1.06 -12.14
N ASN A 258 22.38 -0.77 -13.13
CA ASN A 258 23.15 -1.79 -13.87
C ASN A 258 23.94 -2.76 -12.99
N ALA A 259 24.49 -2.28 -11.86
CA ALA A 259 25.25 -3.12 -10.93
C ALA A 259 24.36 -4.20 -10.26
N GLY A 260 23.13 -3.83 -9.89
CA GLY A 260 22.15 -4.78 -9.35
C GLY A 260 21.65 -5.74 -10.43
N LEU A 261 21.37 -5.25 -11.64
CA LEU A 261 20.98 -6.09 -12.78
C LEU A 261 22.05 -7.15 -13.10
N GLN A 262 23.32 -6.75 -13.16
CA GLN A 262 24.44 -7.68 -13.37
C GLN A 262 24.53 -8.73 -12.26
N ALA A 263 24.34 -8.34 -11.00
CA ALA A 263 24.39 -9.28 -9.89
C ALA A 263 23.28 -10.34 -9.99
N PHE A 264 22.07 -9.94 -10.39
CA PHE A 264 20.98 -10.88 -10.66
C PHE A 264 21.27 -11.80 -11.84
N ASP A 265 21.84 -11.29 -12.93
CA ASP A 265 22.26 -12.13 -14.07
C ASP A 265 23.29 -13.19 -13.64
N GLU A 266 24.29 -12.80 -12.84
CA GLU A 266 25.25 -13.74 -12.25
C GLU A 266 24.58 -14.77 -11.35
N ALA A 267 23.63 -14.34 -10.51
CA ALA A 267 22.89 -15.23 -9.63
C ALA A 267 22.06 -16.26 -10.41
N ARG A 268 21.44 -15.88 -11.54
CA ARG A 268 20.67 -16.79 -12.42
C ARG A 268 21.52 -17.89 -13.03
N HIS A 269 22.81 -17.64 -13.27
CA HIS A 269 23.71 -18.67 -13.79
C HIS A 269 24.09 -19.73 -12.73
N VAL A 270 24.00 -19.38 -11.45
CA VAL A 270 24.32 -20.26 -10.32
C VAL A 270 23.08 -20.95 -9.77
N ASN A 271 22.00 -20.20 -9.56
CA ASN A 271 20.75 -20.69 -8.99
C ASN A 271 19.91 -21.39 -10.07
N ARG A 272 19.74 -22.71 -9.92
CA ARG A 272 18.92 -23.55 -10.82
C ARG A 272 17.47 -23.73 -10.34
N ILE A 273 17.12 -23.20 -9.18
CA ILE A 273 15.81 -23.30 -8.54
C ILE A 273 14.90 -22.15 -8.97
N LEU A 274 15.46 -20.94 -9.08
CA LEU A 274 14.74 -19.75 -9.52
C LEU A 274 14.28 -19.92 -10.97
N LYS A 275 12.97 -20.10 -11.16
CA LYS A 275 12.35 -20.32 -12.48
C LYS A 275 11.99 -19.00 -13.14
N THR A 276 11.50 -18.07 -12.33
CA THR A 276 11.03 -16.77 -12.80
C THR A 276 11.71 -15.68 -12.00
N LEU A 277 12.44 -14.82 -12.71
CA LEU A 277 12.93 -13.55 -12.20
C LEU A 277 12.34 -12.44 -13.07
N LEU A 278 11.61 -11.57 -12.40
CA LEU A 278 10.89 -10.44 -12.93
C LEU A 278 11.62 -9.18 -12.45
N ILE A 279 12.32 -8.48 -13.35
CA ILE A 279 13.30 -7.40 -13.02
C ILE A 279 13.35 -6.26 -14.05
N ASP A 280 12.51 -6.29 -15.08
CA ASP A 280 12.44 -5.18 -16.02
C ASP A 280 11.89 -3.87 -15.39
N LYS A 281 11.82 -2.82 -16.21
CA LYS A 281 11.12 -1.57 -15.87
C LYS A 281 11.59 -0.85 -14.60
N GLN A 282 12.90 -0.88 -14.35
CA GLN A 282 13.52 -0.15 -13.25
C GLN A 282 13.46 1.37 -13.49
N ILE A 283 13.21 2.10 -12.41
CA ILE A 283 13.22 3.56 -12.32
C ILE A 283 14.63 4.02 -11.96
N ASN A 284 15.04 5.19 -12.45
CA ASN A 284 16.29 5.83 -12.09
C ASN A 284 16.39 5.93 -10.54
N PRO A 285 17.46 5.40 -9.92
CA PRO A 285 17.62 5.40 -8.47
C PRO A 285 17.59 6.79 -7.83
N LEU A 286 17.96 7.83 -8.58
CA LEU A 286 17.92 9.19 -8.08
C LEU A 286 16.50 9.76 -7.99
N ALA A 287 15.51 9.19 -8.69
CA ALA A 287 14.15 9.72 -8.72
C ALA A 287 13.58 9.96 -7.32
N PHE A 288 13.77 8.99 -6.42
CA PHE A 288 13.29 9.08 -5.04
C PHE A 288 14.14 10.00 -4.15
N SER A 289 15.42 10.21 -4.49
CA SER A 289 16.31 11.09 -3.72
C SER A 289 15.94 12.58 -3.85
N PHE A 290 15.16 12.93 -4.88
CA PHE A 290 14.62 14.28 -5.08
C PHE A 290 13.29 14.50 -4.36
N PHE A 291 12.72 13.46 -3.73
CA PHE A 291 11.54 13.66 -2.90
C PHE A 291 11.91 14.41 -1.62
N PRO A 292 11.07 15.39 -1.22
CA PRO A 292 11.19 16.00 0.10
C PRO A 292 11.04 14.94 1.19
N ARG A 293 11.69 15.15 2.33
CA ARG A 293 11.53 14.24 3.47
C ARG A 293 10.18 14.48 4.10
N MET A 294 9.40 13.43 4.35
CA MET A 294 8.24 13.55 5.21
C MET A 294 8.73 13.76 6.65
N SER A 295 8.24 14.80 7.31
CA SER A 295 8.58 15.03 8.72
C SER A 295 7.69 14.17 9.60
N THR A 296 8.30 13.28 10.38
CA THR A 296 7.62 12.64 11.50
C THR A 296 7.41 13.64 12.64
N ALA A 297 6.53 13.29 13.60
CA ALA A 297 6.39 14.05 14.84
C ALA A 297 7.73 14.18 15.59
N GLU A 298 8.60 13.18 15.45
CA GLU A 298 9.95 13.15 16.02
C GLU A 298 10.91 14.07 15.26
N ASP A 299 10.85 14.14 13.93
CA ASP A 299 11.65 15.09 13.13
C ASP A 299 11.33 16.53 13.48
N LEU A 300 10.04 16.83 13.66
CA LEU A 300 9.57 18.14 14.11
C LEU A 300 10.07 18.46 15.51
N HIS A 301 10.02 17.47 16.42
CA HIS A 301 10.54 17.60 17.77
C HIS A 301 12.05 17.85 17.77
N ASN A 302 12.82 17.13 16.94
CA ASN A 302 14.27 17.27 16.83
C ASN A 302 14.68 18.62 16.22
N VAL A 303 14.02 19.07 15.15
CA VAL A 303 14.26 20.39 14.57
C VAL A 303 13.90 21.48 15.58
N PHE A 304 12.78 21.35 16.29
CA PHE A 304 12.38 22.28 17.34
C PHE A 304 13.39 22.30 18.49
N HIS A 305 13.86 21.14 18.95
CA HIS A 305 14.86 21.01 20.00
C HIS A 305 16.19 21.65 19.57
N LEU A 306 16.67 21.38 18.36
CA LEU A 306 17.88 21.99 17.79
C LEU A 306 17.79 23.52 17.71
N LEU A 307 16.60 24.06 17.42
CA LEU A 307 16.39 25.50 17.28
C LEU A 307 16.13 26.23 18.61
N THR A 308 15.69 25.51 19.65
CA THR A 308 15.36 26.07 20.97
C THR A 308 16.40 25.79 22.05
N SER A 309 17.38 24.91 21.77
CA SER A 309 18.47 24.61 22.70
C SER A 309 19.60 25.65 22.63
N GLU A 310 19.60 26.61 23.55
CA GLU A 310 20.86 27.14 24.11
C GLU A 310 21.39 26.17 25.21
N PRO A 311 22.68 26.22 25.62
CA PRO A 311 23.33 25.20 26.46
C PRO A 311 22.83 25.07 27.92
N ALA A 312 21.62 25.50 28.26
CA ALA A 312 21.15 25.53 29.64
C ALA A 312 19.62 25.47 29.77
N VAL A 313 18.97 24.40 29.31
CA VAL A 313 17.62 24.06 29.81
C VAL A 313 17.46 22.54 29.88
N GLU A 314 18.11 21.92 30.87
CA GLU A 314 17.66 20.61 31.36
C GLU A 314 16.59 20.85 32.44
N ASP A 315 15.51 20.09 32.35
CA ASP A 315 14.46 19.88 33.37
C ASP A 315 13.24 20.83 33.34
N GLN A 316 12.37 20.72 32.32
CA GLN A 316 10.94 21.07 32.43
C GLN A 316 10.04 20.12 31.62
N SER A 317 8.93 19.69 32.24
CA SER A 317 7.94 18.77 31.67
C SER A 317 7.05 19.39 30.60
N ALA A 318 6.92 18.68 29.47
CA ALA A 318 5.70 18.44 28.69
C ALA A 318 4.69 19.59 28.47
N ALA A 319 5.12 20.69 27.87
CA ALA A 319 4.29 21.45 26.93
C ALA A 319 5.21 22.37 26.11
N LEU A 320 5.35 22.07 24.81
CA LEU A 320 6.09 22.92 23.88
C LEU A 320 5.39 24.30 23.80
N PRO A 321 6.10 25.43 23.89
CA PRO A 321 5.50 26.71 23.55
C PRO A 321 5.12 26.69 22.06
N ALA A 322 3.87 27.04 21.76
CA ALA A 322 3.41 27.13 20.38
C ALA A 322 4.22 28.22 19.66
N LEU A 323 5.01 27.83 18.65
CA LEU A 323 5.56 28.79 17.71
C LEU A 323 4.39 29.55 17.05
N PRO A 324 4.54 30.86 16.78
CA PRO A 324 3.66 31.53 15.84
C PRO A 324 3.60 30.70 14.56
N THR A 325 2.40 30.37 14.10
CA THR A 325 2.14 29.49 12.95
C THR A 325 3.00 29.89 11.75
N GLU A 326 3.24 31.18 11.56
CA GLU A 326 4.02 31.75 10.47
C GLU A 326 5.51 31.35 10.53
N ILE A 327 6.09 31.19 11.73
CA ILE A 327 7.49 30.79 11.90
C ILE A 327 7.64 29.28 11.69
N ALA A 328 6.69 28.49 12.20
CA ALA A 328 6.64 27.05 11.95
C ALA A 328 6.49 26.76 10.45
N GLU A 329 5.58 27.46 9.78
CA GLU A 329 5.38 27.37 8.32
C GLU A 329 6.65 27.79 7.55
N LEU A 330 7.36 28.85 7.97
CA LEU A 330 8.59 29.28 7.30
C LEU A 330 9.75 28.29 7.47
N ILE A 331 9.88 27.67 8.65
CA ILE A 331 10.90 26.64 8.91
C ILE A 331 10.59 25.39 8.08
N MET A 332 9.32 24.97 8.04
CA MET A 332 8.83 23.87 7.21
C MET A 332 8.95 24.14 5.71
N ASP A 333 8.85 25.39 5.26
CA ASP A 333 9.06 25.76 3.86
C ASP A 333 10.56 25.79 3.49
N LYS A 334 11.46 26.08 4.45
CA LYS A 334 12.91 26.19 4.22
C LYS A 334 13.67 24.88 4.41
N ALA A 335 13.27 24.07 5.37
CA ALA A 335 13.71 22.69 5.46
C ALA A 335 12.81 21.89 4.52
N HIS A 336 13.34 20.96 3.72
CA HIS A 336 12.52 20.20 2.76
C HIS A 336 11.64 19.13 3.47
N TYR A 337 10.90 19.54 4.50
CA TYR A 337 10.07 18.72 5.37
C TYR A 337 8.60 18.95 5.07
N TRP A 338 7.85 17.89 4.81
CA TRP A 338 6.43 17.95 4.49
C TRP A 338 5.65 17.13 5.51
N GLN A 339 4.54 17.68 6.02
CA GLN A 339 3.61 16.96 6.88
C GLN A 339 2.53 16.27 6.01
N GLY A 340 1.98 15.15 6.47
CA GLY A 340 0.78 14.55 5.85
C GLY A 340 1.00 13.24 5.10
N VAL A 341 0.12 12.95 4.13
CA VAL A 341 0.11 11.72 3.33
C VAL A 341 0.79 12.00 1.99
N GLN A 342 1.72 11.13 1.57
CA GLN A 342 2.32 11.18 0.24
C GLN A 342 1.50 10.28 -0.69
N HIS A 343 0.95 10.84 -1.76
CA HIS A 343 0.39 10.04 -2.85
C HIS A 343 1.36 10.03 -4.03
N THR A 344 2.17 8.97 -4.11
CA THR A 344 3.01 8.69 -5.28
C THR A 344 2.23 7.78 -6.21
N LYS A 345 1.63 8.34 -7.26
CA LYS A 345 1.08 7.52 -8.33
C LYS A 345 2.15 7.28 -9.37
N ARG A 346 2.47 6.01 -9.67
CA ARG A 346 3.41 5.62 -10.74
C ARG A 346 2.59 5.26 -11.98
N GLU A 347 2.81 5.94 -13.10
CA GLU A 347 2.22 5.52 -14.38
C GLU A 347 3.25 5.48 -15.51
N TRP A 348 3.04 4.52 -16.41
CA TRP A 348 3.81 4.31 -17.64
C TRP A 348 3.07 4.92 -18.83
N PHE A 349 3.78 5.76 -19.59
CA PHE A 349 3.26 6.43 -20.79
C PHE A 349 4.01 5.91 -22.02
N HIS A 350 3.33 5.11 -22.85
CA HIS A 350 3.84 4.66 -24.14
C HIS A 350 3.35 5.55 -25.29
N VAL A 351 4.04 5.48 -26.44
CA VAL A 351 3.76 6.26 -27.67
C VAL A 351 2.31 6.10 -28.16
N ASP A 352 1.68 4.94 -27.89
CA ASP A 352 0.31 4.64 -28.28
C ASP A 352 -0.74 5.00 -27.19
N THR A 353 -0.31 5.62 -26.09
CA THR A 353 -1.19 6.06 -24.99
C THR A 353 -1.23 7.59 -24.79
N PRO A 354 -1.40 8.41 -25.84
CA PRO A 354 -1.42 9.88 -25.71
C PRO A 354 -2.62 10.43 -24.93
N ASP A 355 -3.63 9.59 -24.66
CA ASP A 355 -4.81 9.94 -23.86
C ASP A 355 -4.69 9.52 -22.39
N ARG A 356 -3.57 8.89 -21.97
CA ARG A 356 -3.34 8.63 -20.55
C ARG A 356 -2.98 9.94 -19.85
N VAL A 357 -3.64 10.16 -18.73
CA VAL A 357 -3.47 11.33 -17.87
C VAL A 357 -3.22 10.80 -16.48
N LEU A 358 -2.09 11.20 -15.88
CA LEU A 358 -1.85 10.92 -14.48
C LEU A 358 -2.83 11.76 -13.67
N LYS A 359 -3.82 11.07 -13.09
CA LYS A 359 -4.85 11.68 -12.24
C LYS A 359 -4.54 11.41 -10.78
N VAL A 360 -4.42 12.49 -10.01
CA VAL A 360 -4.37 12.45 -8.54
C VAL A 360 -5.51 13.31 -8.01
N ILE A 361 -6.31 12.71 -7.12
CA ILE A 361 -7.37 13.41 -6.40
C ILE A 361 -6.78 13.80 -5.04
N VAL A 362 -6.96 15.05 -4.65
CA VAL A 362 -6.64 15.51 -3.31
C VAL A 362 -7.58 14.76 -2.34
N PRO A 363 -7.04 13.97 -1.40
CA PRO A 363 -7.83 13.11 -0.53
C PRO A 363 -8.77 13.94 0.36
N GLN A 364 -9.72 13.28 1.01
CA GLN A 364 -10.59 13.91 2.00
C GLN A 364 -9.89 13.96 3.35
N GLY A 365 -9.97 15.09 4.07
CA GLY A 365 -9.29 15.24 5.35
C GLY A 365 -9.28 16.67 5.89
N ASN A 366 -9.38 16.79 7.23
CA ASN A 366 -9.39 18.10 7.89
C ASN A 366 -8.08 18.87 7.61
N SER A 367 -8.21 20.05 7.02
CA SER A 367 -7.13 21.06 6.83
C SER A 367 -6.06 20.80 5.76
N ILE A 368 -6.40 20.10 4.67
CA ILE A 368 -5.48 19.88 3.53
C ILE A 368 -5.00 21.20 2.90
N ARG A 369 -3.67 21.37 2.80
CA ARG A 369 -2.99 22.43 2.04
C ARG A 369 -1.91 21.87 1.12
N VAL A 370 -2.12 21.92 -0.19
CA VAL A 370 -1.13 21.49 -1.20
C VAL A 370 0.12 22.38 -1.13
N LYS A 371 1.29 21.80 -0.88
CA LYS A 371 2.57 22.52 -0.65
C LYS A 371 3.48 22.58 -1.86
N ALA A 372 3.41 21.61 -2.76
CA ALA A 372 3.93 21.70 -4.12
C ALA A 372 3.30 20.57 -4.95
N ILE A 373 3.48 20.68 -6.25
CA ILE A 373 3.20 19.65 -7.25
C ILE A 373 4.56 19.29 -7.84
N GLN A 374 5.07 18.08 -7.63
CA GLN A 374 6.29 17.62 -8.30
C GLN A 374 5.94 16.63 -9.38
N VAL A 375 6.53 16.77 -10.56
CA VAL A 375 6.42 15.80 -11.65
C VAL A 375 7.80 15.32 -12.05
N PHE A 376 8.02 14.01 -11.94
CA PHE A 376 9.23 13.37 -12.44
C PHE A 376 9.02 12.82 -13.84
N ARG A 377 10.09 12.71 -14.61
CA ARG A 377 10.13 11.95 -15.86
C ARG A 377 11.46 11.24 -15.95
N ASP A 378 11.40 9.91 -15.98
CA ASP A 378 12.56 9.08 -16.26
C ASP A 378 12.49 8.49 -17.67
N TRP A 379 13.50 8.79 -18.48
CA TRP A 379 13.57 8.36 -19.87
C TRP A 379 14.31 7.04 -19.99
N ARG A 380 13.68 6.06 -20.64
CA ARG A 380 14.41 4.84 -21.03
C ARG A 380 15.54 5.16 -22.01
N LYS A 381 15.27 6.11 -22.91
CA LYS A 381 16.22 6.65 -23.88
C LYS A 381 15.82 8.08 -24.20
N ARG A 382 16.73 9.03 -23.96
CA ARG A 382 16.46 10.44 -24.22
C ARG A 382 16.28 10.72 -25.73
N PRO A 383 15.25 11.47 -26.15
CA PRO A 383 15.05 11.81 -27.55
C PRO A 383 16.03 12.89 -28.03
N ASP A 384 16.39 12.85 -29.31
CA ASP A 384 17.31 13.79 -29.95
C ASP A 384 16.72 15.21 -30.11
N ASN A 385 15.39 15.36 -29.99
CA ASN A 385 14.68 16.64 -30.07
C ASN A 385 13.92 16.93 -28.77
N THR A 386 14.56 17.66 -27.85
CA THR A 386 13.99 18.03 -26.53
C THR A 386 13.07 19.25 -26.58
N GLY A 387 12.91 19.89 -27.74
CA GLY A 387 12.23 21.19 -27.88
C GLY A 387 10.74 21.19 -27.52
N ASP A 388 10.07 20.04 -27.62
CA ASP A 388 8.61 19.90 -27.42
C ASP A 388 8.24 19.02 -26.20
N CYS A 389 9.20 18.66 -25.33
CA CYS A 389 8.99 17.73 -24.22
C CYS A 389 8.39 18.40 -22.96
N VAL A 390 7.22 19.03 -23.09
CA VAL A 390 6.48 19.65 -21.97
C VAL A 390 5.62 18.65 -21.20
N PHE A 391 5.19 19.05 -20.01
CA PHE A 391 4.02 18.50 -19.32
C PHE A 391 2.87 19.49 -19.39
N ASP A 392 1.71 19.04 -19.80
CA ASP A 392 0.47 19.80 -19.64
C ASP A 392 -0.13 19.43 -18.29
N LEU A 393 -0.17 20.40 -17.37
CA LEU A 393 -0.82 20.24 -16.07
C LEU A 393 -2.18 20.93 -16.09
N THR A 394 -3.19 20.21 -15.63
CA THR A 394 -4.55 20.71 -15.48
C THR A 394 -5.00 20.48 -14.05
N VAL A 395 -5.49 21.52 -13.38
CA VAL A 395 -6.12 21.44 -12.06
C VAL A 395 -7.61 21.61 -12.26
N GLN A 396 -8.38 20.63 -11.80
CA GLN A 396 -9.84 20.63 -11.81
C GLN A 396 -10.35 20.68 -10.37
N ASP A 397 -11.49 21.34 -10.16
CA ASP A 397 -12.20 21.26 -8.89
C ASP A 397 -12.98 19.94 -8.76
N GLU A 398 -13.71 19.81 -7.65
CA GLU A 398 -14.51 18.62 -7.36
C GLU A 398 -15.71 18.43 -8.32
N GLN A 399 -16.12 19.47 -9.05
CA GLN A 399 -17.15 19.38 -10.11
C GLN A 399 -16.55 19.03 -11.49
N GLY A 400 -15.22 19.00 -11.60
CA GLY A 400 -14.49 18.73 -12.83
C GLY A 400 -14.25 19.97 -13.69
N ASP A 401 -14.56 21.16 -13.20
CA ASP A 401 -14.29 22.41 -13.89
C ASP A 401 -12.79 22.73 -13.82
N VAL A 402 -12.22 23.12 -14.96
CA VAL A 402 -10.79 23.45 -15.04
C VAL A 402 -10.53 24.80 -14.38
N GLN A 403 -9.86 24.75 -13.24
CA GLN A 403 -9.48 25.93 -12.47
C GLN A 403 -8.16 26.52 -12.96
N TYR A 404 -7.27 25.69 -13.49
CA TYR A 404 -5.98 26.13 -14.01
C TYR A 404 -5.40 25.13 -15.01
N GLU A 405 -4.77 25.61 -16.08
CA GLU A 405 -4.12 24.78 -17.10
C GLU A 405 -2.84 25.45 -17.57
N TRP A 406 -1.73 24.71 -17.62
CA TRP A 406 -0.45 25.26 -18.05
C TRP A 406 0.52 24.19 -18.56
N ALA A 407 1.37 24.57 -19.51
CA ALA A 407 2.48 23.77 -19.98
C ALA A 407 3.74 24.07 -19.16
N VAL A 408 4.43 23.03 -18.66
CA VAL A 408 5.67 23.15 -17.89
C VAL A 408 6.82 22.44 -18.59
N HIS A 409 7.96 23.11 -18.63
CA HIS A 409 9.20 22.53 -19.08
C HIS A 409 9.96 21.90 -17.90
N PRO A 410 10.29 20.61 -17.94
CA PRO A 410 11.15 20.00 -16.94
C PRO A 410 12.56 20.58 -16.95
N THR A 411 13.17 20.56 -15.78
CA THR A 411 14.63 20.73 -15.63
C THR A 411 15.28 19.36 -15.59
N VAL A 412 16.34 19.17 -16.37
CA VAL A 412 17.15 17.94 -16.35
C VAL A 412 17.93 17.90 -15.05
N VAL A 413 17.75 16.84 -14.27
CA VAL A 413 18.42 16.62 -12.98
C VAL A 413 19.44 15.48 -13.03
N ASP A 414 19.33 14.59 -14.01
CA ASP A 414 20.31 13.55 -14.37
C ASP A 414 20.22 13.25 -15.88
N SER A 415 21.18 12.52 -16.43
CA SER A 415 21.27 11.98 -17.79
C SER A 415 19.93 11.59 -18.42
N ASN A 416 19.08 10.89 -17.66
CA ASN A 416 17.76 10.43 -18.10
C ASN A 416 16.60 10.95 -17.22
N LEU A 417 16.87 11.73 -16.19
CA LEU A 417 15.85 12.16 -15.23
C LEU A 417 15.56 13.67 -15.37
N GLU A 418 14.28 13.96 -15.48
CA GLU A 418 13.70 15.28 -15.60
C GLU A 418 12.75 15.54 -14.42
N LEU A 419 12.74 16.77 -13.91
CA LEU A 419 11.97 17.17 -12.76
C LEU A 419 11.29 18.52 -12.99
N VAL A 420 10.02 18.57 -12.64
CA VAL A 420 9.21 19.76 -12.49
C VAL A 420 8.83 19.89 -11.03
N ILE A 421 9.13 21.04 -10.41
CA ILE A 421 8.63 21.37 -9.07
C ILE A 421 7.81 22.64 -9.19
N ILE A 422 6.57 22.58 -8.73
CA ILE A 422 5.60 23.66 -8.82
C ILE A 422 5.24 24.05 -7.40
N LEU A 423 5.73 25.22 -6.99
CA LEU A 423 5.57 25.74 -5.62
C LEU A 423 4.46 26.80 -5.55
N PRO A 424 3.85 27.01 -4.37
CA PRO A 424 2.88 28.07 -4.11
C PRO A 424 3.38 29.47 -4.46
N ALA A 425 4.69 29.69 -4.39
CA ALA A 425 5.33 30.94 -4.76
C ALA A 425 5.20 31.25 -6.27
N ASN A 426 5.18 30.20 -7.09
CA ASN A 426 5.16 30.32 -8.55
C ASN A 426 3.74 30.17 -9.12
N HIS A 427 2.85 29.46 -8.40
CA HIS A 427 1.50 29.15 -8.86
C HIS A 427 0.46 29.30 -7.73
N PRO A 428 -0.31 30.41 -7.69
CA PRO A 428 -1.27 30.69 -6.62
C PRO A 428 -2.38 29.64 -6.45
N VAL A 429 -2.72 28.91 -7.53
CA VAL A 429 -3.73 27.84 -7.52
C VAL A 429 -3.42 26.77 -6.48
N ILE A 430 -2.13 26.49 -6.23
CA ILE A 430 -1.69 25.51 -5.24
C ILE A 430 -2.22 25.85 -3.82
N ARG A 431 -2.30 27.14 -3.46
CA ARG A 431 -2.84 27.57 -2.15
C ARG A 431 -4.37 27.43 -2.06
N GLN A 432 -5.04 27.35 -3.21
CA GLN A 432 -6.49 27.33 -3.31
C GLN A 432 -7.04 25.91 -3.38
N MET A 433 -6.22 24.93 -3.75
CA MET A 433 -6.62 23.52 -3.79
C MET A 433 -7.20 23.05 -2.45
N ARG A 434 -8.27 22.25 -2.55
CA ARG A 434 -9.01 21.66 -1.43
C ARG A 434 -9.17 20.17 -1.65
N GLU A 435 -9.72 19.48 -0.65
CA GLU A 435 -10.17 18.09 -0.79
C GLU A 435 -11.07 17.92 -2.03
N GLY A 436 -10.95 16.78 -2.70
CA GLY A 436 -11.71 16.45 -3.91
C GLY A 436 -11.21 17.12 -5.20
N TRP A 437 -10.35 18.14 -5.12
CA TRP A 437 -9.73 18.73 -6.30
C TRP A 437 -8.79 17.74 -6.96
N GLN A 438 -8.64 17.86 -8.27
CA GLN A 438 -7.89 16.92 -9.07
C GLN A 438 -6.74 17.62 -9.78
N VAL A 439 -5.56 17.01 -9.73
CA VAL A 439 -4.44 17.37 -10.60
C VAL A 439 -4.31 16.30 -11.68
N GLN A 440 -4.24 16.76 -12.92
CA GLN A 440 -3.98 15.98 -14.11
C GLN A 440 -2.62 16.38 -14.65
N VAL A 441 -1.78 15.40 -14.92
CA VAL A 441 -0.52 15.59 -15.63
C VAL A 441 -0.59 14.79 -16.92
N ARG A 442 -0.33 15.46 -18.04
CA ARG A 442 -0.24 14.84 -19.36
C ARG A 442 1.13 15.13 -19.96
N ALA A 443 1.83 14.06 -20.32
CA ALA A 443 3.05 14.18 -21.11
C ALA A 443 2.73 14.61 -22.55
N SER A 444 3.56 15.48 -23.13
CA SER A 444 3.47 15.78 -24.57
C SER A 444 3.64 14.50 -25.42
N LYS A 445 3.06 14.46 -26.62
CA LYS A 445 3.19 13.30 -27.55
C LYS A 445 4.65 13.01 -27.98
N SER A 446 5.54 13.99 -27.82
CA SER A 446 6.97 13.83 -28.10
C SER A 446 7.72 13.07 -27.00
N ALA A 447 7.08 12.84 -25.85
CA ALA A 447 7.63 12.13 -24.70
C ALA A 447 7.56 10.60 -24.85
N GLN A 448 8.23 10.07 -25.88
CA GLN A 448 8.26 8.63 -26.18
C GLN A 448 9.12 7.88 -25.14
N ASP A 449 8.56 6.84 -24.50
CA ASP A 449 9.25 5.96 -23.54
C ASP A 449 9.60 6.59 -22.18
N VAL A 450 8.63 7.31 -21.59
CA VAL A 450 8.68 7.71 -20.18
C VAL A 450 8.35 6.53 -19.27
N GLN A 451 9.28 6.21 -18.37
CA GLN A 451 9.17 5.09 -17.44
C GLN A 451 8.45 5.46 -16.13
N PHE A 452 8.51 6.73 -15.74
CA PHE A 452 8.03 7.17 -14.45
C PHE A 452 7.56 8.62 -14.51
N GLU A 453 6.25 8.85 -14.38
CA GLU A 453 5.71 10.17 -13.99
C GLU A 453 4.97 10.04 -12.67
N SER A 454 5.33 10.89 -11.71
CA SER A 454 4.73 10.92 -10.38
C SER A 454 4.36 12.33 -10.02
N LEU A 455 3.13 12.54 -9.55
CA LEU A 455 2.64 13.81 -9.07
C LEU A 455 2.61 13.80 -7.54
N TYR A 456 3.56 14.51 -6.93
CA TYR A 456 3.59 14.67 -5.47
C TYR A 456 2.73 15.85 -5.03
N VAL A 457 1.76 15.59 -4.17
CA VAL A 457 1.03 16.60 -3.40
C VAL A 457 1.25 16.31 -1.93
N GLY A 458 1.95 17.19 -1.24
CA GLY A 458 2.07 17.10 0.22
C GLY A 458 1.28 18.18 0.94
N TYR A 459 0.96 17.88 2.20
CA TYR A 459 -0.07 18.56 2.98
C TYR A 459 0.53 19.24 4.22
N VAL A 460 -0.31 19.80 5.10
CA VAL A 460 0.06 20.27 6.45
C VAL A 460 -0.98 19.74 7.41
#